data_AF-A0A2N2IV08-F1
#
_entry.id   AF-A0A2N2IV08-F1
#
_cell.length_a   1.000
_cell.length_b   1.000
_cell.length_c   1.000
_cell.angle_alpha   90.00
_cell.angle_beta   90.00
_cell.angle_gamma   90.00
#
_symmetry.space_group_name_H-M   'P 1'
#
loop_
_entity.id
_entity.type
_entity.pdbx_description
1 polymer ?
#
loop_
_entity_poly.entity_id
_entity_poly.type
_entity_poly.pdbx_seq_one_letter_code
_entity_poly.pdbx_strand_id
1 'polypeptide(L)'
;MGLFDAFTGSTVNLTPKVALVAGMIYVSAADGHLDDSEAGDILKVVPDRQALEAALQYARRTPFQQYIEEAARILTPAQRMCLILNAADMAMGDGYLAPEEQQMLVQMQQYFQIPDAHLHPYIQAFTIKNNLSVFN
;
A
#
# COMPACT_ATOMS: atom_id res chain seq x y z
N MET A 1 28.25 -19.90 -5.25
CA MET A 1 27.77 -18.50 -5.34
C MET A 1 28.64 -17.78 -6.37
N GLY A 2 28.05 -17.00 -7.26
CA GLY A 2 28.71 -16.46 -8.46
C GLY A 2 29.30 -15.06 -8.26
N LEU A 3 30.40 -14.78 -8.98
CA LEU A 3 31.18 -13.53 -8.95
C LEU A 3 30.40 -12.27 -9.38
N PHE A 4 29.16 -12.41 -9.87
CA PHE A 4 28.34 -11.31 -10.40
C PHE A 4 27.18 -10.90 -9.48
N ASP A 5 26.93 -11.61 -8.37
CA ASP A 5 25.91 -11.21 -7.37
C ASP A 5 26.28 -9.91 -6.64
N ALA A 6 27.52 -9.44 -6.75
CA ALA A 6 27.97 -8.17 -6.18
C ALA A 6 27.59 -6.94 -7.02
N PHE A 7 27.12 -7.13 -8.26
CA PHE A 7 26.75 -6.04 -9.18
C PHE A 7 25.24 -5.78 -9.25
N THR A 8 24.42 -6.64 -8.65
CA THR A 8 23.00 -6.37 -8.43
C THR A 8 22.89 -5.53 -7.17
N GLY A 9 22.77 -4.20 -7.35
CA GLY A 9 22.65 -3.25 -6.25
C GLY A 9 21.69 -3.75 -5.17
N SER A 10 22.10 -3.61 -3.91
CA SER A 10 21.45 -4.10 -2.69
C SER A 10 20.00 -4.53 -2.89
N THR A 11 19.71 -5.83 -2.82
CA THR A 11 18.33 -6.31 -2.82
C THR A 11 17.62 -5.65 -1.65
N VAL A 12 16.74 -4.68 -1.93
CA VAL A 12 15.90 -4.10 -0.89
C VAL A 12 14.95 -5.21 -0.46
N ASN A 13 15.24 -5.82 0.69
CA ASN A 13 14.39 -6.86 1.22
C ASN A 13 13.07 -6.26 1.68
N LEU A 14 11.97 -6.90 1.33
CA LEU A 14 10.65 -6.52 1.80
C LEU A 14 10.53 -6.85 3.29
N THR A 15 10.68 -5.85 4.15
CA THR A 15 10.36 -5.99 5.59
C THR A 15 8.89 -5.67 5.82
N PRO A 16 8.25 -6.07 6.94
CA PRO A 16 6.85 -5.75 7.19
C PRO A 16 6.52 -4.25 7.13
N LYS A 17 7.44 -3.39 7.60
CA LYS A 17 7.26 -1.93 7.53
C LYS A 17 7.40 -1.42 6.10
N VAL A 18 8.39 -1.91 5.35
CA VAL A 18 8.57 -1.56 3.92
C VAL A 18 7.37 -2.05 3.09
N ALA A 19 6.80 -3.21 3.41
CA ALA A 19 5.60 -3.72 2.78
C ALA A 19 4.40 -2.80 2.98
N LEU A 20 4.18 -2.30 4.20
CA LEU A 20 3.12 -1.32 4.48
C LEU A 20 3.26 -0.10 3.58
N VAL A 21 4.45 0.51 3.56
CA VAL A 21 4.68 1.73 2.79
C VAL A 21 4.62 1.46 1.29
N ALA A 22 5.17 0.35 0.81
CA ALA A 22 5.10 -0.03 -0.60
C ALA A 22 3.65 -0.25 -1.05
N GLY A 23 2.82 -0.90 -0.22
CA GLY A 23 1.40 -1.09 -0.50
C GLY A 23 0.63 0.22 -0.65
N MET A 24 0.94 1.20 0.21
CA MET A 24 0.39 2.55 0.08
C MET A 24 0.86 3.20 -1.23
N ILE A 25 2.16 3.15 -1.55
CA ILE A 25 2.69 3.70 -2.81
C ILE A 25 2.02 3.10 -4.03
N TYR A 26 1.87 1.77 -4.11
CA TYR A 26 1.23 1.14 -5.27
C TYR A 26 -0.20 1.63 -5.50
N VAL A 27 -0.94 1.85 -4.40
CA VAL A 27 -2.34 2.28 -4.46
C VAL A 27 -2.44 3.78 -4.77
N SER A 28 -1.59 4.65 -4.21
CA SER A 28 -1.64 6.10 -4.51
C SER A 28 -0.99 6.49 -5.83
N ALA A 29 0.14 5.88 -6.19
CA ALA A 29 0.94 6.25 -7.36
C ALA A 29 0.80 5.19 -8.46
N ALA A 30 -0.43 4.96 -8.93
CA ALA A 30 -0.71 4.00 -10.00
C ALA A 30 0.04 4.32 -11.31
N ASP A 31 0.45 5.58 -11.53
CA ASP A 31 1.25 6.03 -12.67
C ASP A 31 2.78 5.92 -12.45
N GLY A 32 3.21 5.44 -11.28
CA GLY A 32 4.60 5.26 -10.89
C GLY A 32 5.34 6.52 -10.46
N HIS A 33 4.67 7.68 -10.35
CA HIS A 33 5.25 8.93 -9.87
C HIS A 33 4.62 9.31 -8.54
N LEU A 34 5.41 9.25 -7.47
CA LEU A 34 5.00 9.77 -6.18
C LEU A 34 5.35 11.26 -6.10
N ASP A 35 4.37 12.14 -5.94
CA ASP A 35 4.63 13.57 -5.71
C ASP A 35 4.93 13.88 -4.23
N ASP A 36 5.37 15.12 -3.95
CA ASP A 36 5.71 15.54 -2.58
C ASP A 36 4.49 15.54 -1.64
N SER A 37 3.28 15.71 -2.17
CA SER A 37 2.03 15.68 -1.40
C SER A 37 1.71 14.26 -0.96
N GLU A 38 1.77 13.31 -1.88
CA GLU A 38 1.52 11.88 -1.63
C GLU A 38 2.57 11.29 -0.68
N ALA A 39 3.85 11.67 -0.85
CA ALA A 39 4.90 11.33 0.10
C ALA A 39 4.59 11.89 1.49
N GLY A 40 4.06 13.11 1.56
CA GLY A 40 3.60 13.73 2.81
C GLY A 40 2.48 12.94 3.49
N ASP A 41 1.49 12.48 2.72
CA ASP A 41 0.36 11.71 3.25
C ASP A 41 0.79 10.34 3.79
N ILE A 42 1.68 9.65 3.07
CA ILE A 42 2.29 8.42 3.57
C ILE A 42 3.07 8.67 4.87
N LEU A 43 3.84 9.77 4.96
CA LEU A 43 4.62 10.10 6.15
C LEU A 43 3.76 10.50 7.36
N LYS A 44 2.52 10.94 7.16
CA LYS A 44 1.56 11.16 8.27
C LYS A 44 1.16 9.84 8.92
N VAL A 45 1.05 8.76 8.13
CA VAL A 45 0.70 7.42 8.61
C VAL A 45 1.93 6.69 9.14
N VAL A 46 3.03 6.72 8.39
CA VAL A 46 4.29 6.06 8.72
C VAL A 46 5.39 7.12 8.75
N PRO A 47 5.68 7.75 9.91
CA PRO A 47 6.67 8.82 10.02
C PRO A 47 8.11 8.29 10.01
N ASP A 48 8.48 7.62 8.92
CA ASP A 48 9.75 6.93 8.71
C ASP A 48 10.23 7.13 7.27
N ARG A 49 11.07 8.15 7.06
CA ARG A 49 11.61 8.49 5.73
C ARG A 49 12.49 7.38 5.15
N GLN A 50 13.20 6.63 5.99
CA GLN A 50 14.03 5.52 5.50
C GLN A 50 13.16 4.39 4.95
N ALA A 51 12.04 4.10 5.62
CA ALA A 51 11.07 3.13 5.12
C ALA A 51 10.43 3.59 3.80
N LEU A 52 10.10 4.88 3.67
CA LEU A 52 9.59 5.46 2.41
C LEU A 52 10.60 5.34 1.26
N GLU A 53 11.86 5.72 1.48
CA GLU A 53 12.91 5.62 0.47
C GLU A 53 13.15 4.16 0.04
N ALA A 54 13.17 3.22 1.01
CA ALA A 54 13.31 1.80 0.72
C ALA A 54 12.11 1.27 -0.07
N ALA A 55 10.88 1.64 0.31
CA ALA A 55 9.67 1.23 -0.39
C ALA A 55 9.61 1.78 -1.82
N LEU A 56 10.02 3.03 -2.06
CA LEU A 56 10.13 3.62 -3.39
C LEU A 56 11.19 2.91 -4.26
N GLN A 57 12.34 2.53 -3.67
CA GLN A 57 13.35 1.74 -4.39
C GLN A 57 12.84 0.34 -4.74
N TYR A 58 12.11 -0.29 -3.82
CA TYR A 58 11.49 -1.60 -4.02
C TYR A 58 10.40 -1.54 -5.11
N ALA A 59 9.48 -0.59 -5.02
CA ALA A 59 8.35 -0.45 -5.93
C ALA A 59 8.77 -0.16 -7.38
N ARG A 60 9.85 0.61 -7.58
CA ARG A 60 10.43 0.86 -8.92
C ARG A 60 10.99 -0.38 -9.61
N ARG A 61 11.31 -1.43 -8.85
CA ARG A 61 11.96 -2.65 -9.35
C ARG A 61 11.02 -3.86 -9.37
N THR A 62 9.90 -3.76 -8.66
CA THR A 62 9.01 -4.88 -8.39
C THR A 62 7.63 -4.55 -8.92
N PRO A 63 7.01 -5.38 -9.77
CA PRO A 63 5.63 -5.18 -10.16
C PRO A 63 4.70 -5.46 -8.98
N PHE A 64 3.53 -4.81 -8.96
CA PHE A 64 2.53 -4.96 -7.91
C PHE A 64 2.18 -6.44 -7.59
N GLN A 65 2.04 -7.26 -8.65
CA GLN A 65 1.76 -8.69 -8.53
C GLN A 65 2.84 -9.46 -7.75
N GLN A 66 4.11 -9.13 -7.95
CA GLN A 66 5.19 -9.79 -7.21
C GLN A 66 5.23 -9.29 -5.76
N TYR A 67 5.02 -7.99 -5.56
CA TYR A 67 4.93 -7.37 -4.25
C TYR A 67 3.85 -8.04 -3.39
N ILE A 68 2.64 -8.20 -3.92
CA ILE A 68 1.49 -8.67 -3.13
C ILE A 68 1.66 -10.13 -2.68
N GLU A 69 2.30 -10.95 -3.51
CA GLU A 69 2.68 -12.34 -3.21
C GLU A 69 3.75 -12.41 -2.12
N GLU A 70 4.74 -11.52 -2.15
CA GLU A 70 5.78 -11.44 -1.12
C GLU A 70 5.22 -10.90 0.20
N ALA A 71 4.44 -9.82 0.15
CA ALA A 71 3.76 -9.24 1.30
C ALA A 71 2.84 -10.26 1.99
N ALA A 72 2.05 -11.01 1.23
CA ALA A 72 1.20 -12.05 1.78
C ALA A 72 2.01 -13.12 2.55
N ARG A 73 3.22 -13.48 2.10
CA ARG A 73 4.05 -14.48 2.78
C ARG A 73 4.67 -14.00 4.08
N ILE A 74 5.06 -12.73 4.16
CA ILE A 74 5.80 -12.19 5.31
C ILE A 74 4.91 -11.53 6.37
N LEU A 75 3.72 -11.05 5.98
CA LEU A 75 2.83 -10.30 6.87
C LEU A 75 1.92 -11.25 7.66
N THR A 76 1.82 -10.98 8.96
CA THR A 76 0.80 -11.57 9.83
C THR A 76 -0.62 -11.09 9.44
N PRO A 77 -1.69 -11.80 9.81
CA PRO A 77 -3.06 -11.37 9.53
C PRO A 77 -3.38 -9.95 10.02
N ALA A 78 -2.90 -9.59 11.22
CA ALA A 78 -3.08 -8.24 11.76
C ALA A 78 -2.37 -7.17 10.91
N GLN A 79 -1.16 -7.46 10.43
CA GLN A 79 -0.43 -6.53 9.56
C GLN A 79 -1.06 -6.40 8.17
N ARG A 80 -1.58 -7.49 7.60
CA ARG A 80 -2.31 -7.45 6.32
C ARG A 80 -3.56 -6.58 6.42
N MET A 81 -4.31 -6.72 7.50
CA MET A 81 -5.48 -5.88 7.78
C MET A 81 -5.08 -4.40 7.94
N CYS A 82 -4.03 -4.13 8.72
CA CYS A 82 -3.51 -2.77 8.88
C CYS A 82 -3.13 -2.15 7.53
N LEU A 83 -2.41 -2.90 6.69
CA LEU A 83 -1.94 -2.43 5.39
C LEU A 83 -3.09 -2.06 4.46
N ILE A 84 -4.03 -2.97 4.23
CA ILE A 84 -5.13 -2.73 3.27
C ILE A 84 -6.03 -1.58 3.74
N LEU A 85 -6.25 -1.43 5.05
CA LEU A 85 -7.07 -0.34 5.58
C LEU A 85 -6.39 1.02 5.42
N ASN A 86 -5.07 1.13 5.63
CA ASN A 86 -4.35 2.38 5.38
C ASN A 86 -4.30 2.73 3.90
N ALA A 87 -4.11 1.74 3.02
CA ALA A 87 -4.15 1.96 1.58
C ALA A 87 -5.54 2.39 1.10
N ALA A 88 -6.61 1.75 1.58
CA ALA A 88 -7.99 2.10 1.26
C ALA A 88 -8.37 3.50 1.79
N ASP A 89 -8.00 3.83 3.02
CA ASP A 89 -8.31 5.13 3.61
C ASP A 89 -7.68 6.29 2.83
N MET A 90 -6.46 6.09 2.36
CA MET A 90 -5.73 7.04 1.54
C MET A 90 -6.37 7.20 0.16
N ALA A 91 -6.67 6.10 -0.53
CA ALA A 91 -7.29 6.11 -1.86
C ALA A 91 -8.72 6.70 -1.85
N MET A 92 -9.44 6.58 -0.74
CA MET A 92 -10.79 7.16 -0.62
C MET A 92 -10.78 8.63 -0.17
N GLY A 93 -9.61 9.21 0.12
CA GLY A 93 -9.47 10.50 0.82
C GLY A 93 -10.07 11.69 0.07
N ASP A 94 -10.08 11.66 -1.25
CA ASP A 94 -10.69 12.68 -2.12
C ASP A 94 -12.21 12.44 -2.36
N GLY A 95 -12.76 11.36 -1.80
CA GLY A 95 -14.15 10.96 -1.96
C GLY A 95 -14.44 10.15 -3.22
N TYR A 96 -13.43 9.83 -4.04
CA TYR A 96 -13.56 9.04 -5.26
C TYR A 96 -12.46 7.98 -5.36
N LEU A 97 -12.85 6.72 -5.26
CA LEU A 97 -11.92 5.61 -5.50
C LEU A 97 -11.84 5.32 -7.00
N ALA A 98 -10.67 5.51 -7.61
CA ALA A 98 -10.50 5.22 -9.03
C ALA A 98 -10.60 3.70 -9.32
N PRO A 99 -11.05 3.31 -10.53
CA PRO A 99 -11.19 1.89 -10.89
C PRO A 99 -9.89 1.08 -10.73
N GLU A 100 -8.74 1.68 -11.03
CA GLU A 100 -7.43 1.06 -10.93
C GLU A 100 -7.05 0.78 -9.47
N GLU A 101 -7.27 1.75 -8.58
CA GLU A 101 -7.03 1.63 -7.14
C GLU A 101 -7.96 0.58 -6.53
N GLN A 102 -9.23 0.59 -6.93
CA GLN A 102 -10.20 -0.41 -6.52
C GLN A 102 -9.75 -1.83 -6.91
N GLN A 103 -9.24 -2.01 -8.13
CA GLN A 103 -8.72 -3.31 -8.58
C GLN A 103 -7.52 -3.76 -7.75
N MET A 104 -6.60 -2.85 -7.40
CA MET A 104 -5.46 -3.18 -6.55
C MET A 104 -5.90 -3.58 -5.13
N LEU A 105 -6.86 -2.87 -4.54
CA LEU A 105 -7.41 -3.20 -3.21
C LEU A 105 -8.11 -4.57 -3.21
N VAL A 106 -8.87 -4.89 -4.26
CA VAL A 106 -9.50 -6.21 -4.43
C VAL A 106 -8.44 -7.32 -4.54
N GLN A 107 -7.36 -7.10 -5.29
CA GLN A 107 -6.25 -8.05 -5.34
C GLN A 107 -5.58 -8.21 -3.97
N MET A 108 -5.33 -7.12 -3.23
CA MET A 108 -4.79 -7.18 -1.87
C MET A 108 -5.65 -8.03 -0.97
N GLN A 109 -6.95 -7.79 -0.97
CA GLN A 109 -7.89 -8.56 -0.17
C GLN A 109 -7.80 -10.07 -0.46
N GLN A 110 -7.78 -10.45 -1.74
CA GLN A 110 -7.71 -11.84 -2.17
C GLN A 110 -6.41 -12.50 -1.72
N TYR A 111 -5.27 -11.86 -1.97
CA TYR A 111 -3.95 -12.37 -1.58
C TYR A 111 -3.76 -12.43 -0.07
N PHE A 112 -4.34 -11.48 0.66
CA PHE A 112 -4.28 -11.47 2.12
C PHE A 112 -5.29 -12.42 2.77
N GLN A 113 -6.20 -12.98 1.98
CA GLN A 113 -7.26 -13.90 2.41
C GLN A 113 -8.18 -13.25 3.46
N ILE A 114 -8.54 -11.99 3.24
CA ILE A 114 -9.42 -11.24 4.12
C ILE A 114 -10.88 -11.38 3.61
N PRO A 115 -11.80 -11.96 4.41
CA PRO A 115 -13.19 -12.06 4.00
C PRO A 115 -13.85 -10.68 3.80
N ASP A 116 -14.72 -10.55 2.80
CA ASP A 116 -15.45 -9.29 2.52
C ASP A 116 -16.14 -8.73 3.77
N ALA A 117 -16.79 -9.61 4.54
CA ALA A 117 -17.51 -9.26 5.75
C ALA A 117 -16.61 -8.58 6.81
N HIS A 118 -15.30 -8.83 6.77
CA HIS A 118 -14.34 -8.22 7.70
C HIS A 118 -13.92 -6.81 7.25
N LEU A 119 -13.93 -6.51 5.94
CA LEU A 119 -13.59 -5.17 5.42
C LEU A 119 -14.80 -4.24 5.41
N HIS A 120 -15.99 -4.78 5.15
CA HIS A 120 -17.22 -4.00 5.00
C HIS A 120 -17.45 -2.89 6.04
N PRO A 121 -17.36 -3.15 7.37
CA PRO A 121 -17.61 -2.10 8.36
C PRO A 121 -16.58 -0.96 8.30
N TYR A 122 -15.33 -1.24 7.92
CA TYR A 122 -14.29 -0.21 7.81
C TYR A 122 -14.48 0.64 6.56
N ILE A 123 -14.79 0.01 5.42
CA ILE A 123 -15.09 0.74 4.18
C ILE A 123 -16.30 1.66 4.38
N GLN A 124 -17.36 1.17 5.05
CA GLN A 124 -18.50 2.00 5.41
C GLN A 124 -18.11 3.18 6.30
N ALA A 125 -17.23 2.96 7.28
CA ALA A 125 -16.72 4.04 8.13
C ALA A 125 -15.93 5.08 7.32
N PHE A 126 -15.10 4.68 6.37
CA PHE A 126 -14.38 5.61 5.48
C PHE A 126 -15.32 6.41 4.58
N THR A 127 -16.36 5.78 4.01
CA THR A 127 -17.39 6.49 3.25
C THR A 127 -18.08 7.56 4.08
N ILE A 128 -18.42 7.25 5.34
CA ILE A 128 -19.03 8.24 6.25
C ILE A 128 -18.03 9.35 6.58
N LYS A 129 -16.78 8.99 6.93
CA LYS A 129 -15.70 9.92 7.28
C LYS A 129 -15.44 10.95 6.17
N ASN A 130 -15.44 10.50 4.91
CA ASN A 130 -15.08 11.32 3.75
C ASN A 130 -16.31 12.04 3.13
N ASN A 131 -17.53 11.78 3.61
CA ASN A 131 -18.72 12.46 3.12
C ASN A 131 -18.83 13.88 3.73
N LEU A 132 -18.02 14.81 3.22
CA LEU A 132 -18.06 16.22 3.66
C LEU A 132 -19.28 16.99 3.16
N SER A 133 -20.08 16.41 2.24
CA SER A 133 -21.28 17.05 1.71
C SER A 133 -22.36 17.29 2.78
N VAL A 134 -22.31 16.58 3.91
CA VAL A 134 -23.27 16.74 5.03
C VAL A 134 -23.11 18.06 5.79
N PHE A 135 -22.01 18.78 5.58
CA PHE A 135 -21.74 20.07 6.20
C PHE A 135 -22.08 21.26 5.29
N ASN A 136 -22.64 21.00 4.10
CA ASN A 136 -23.03 22.00 3.10
C ASN A 136 -24.55 22.09 2.95
#